data_AF-A0A0C9QYR1-F1
#
_entry.id   AF-A0A0C9QYR1-F1
#
_cell.length_a   1.000
_cell.length_b   1.000
_cell.length_c   1.000
_cell.angle_alpha   90.00
_cell.angle_beta   90.00
_cell.angle_gamma   90.00
#
_symmetry.space_group_name_H-M   'P 1'
#
loop_
_entity.id
_entity.type
_entity.pdbx_description
1 polymer ?
#
loop_
_entity_poly.entity_id
_entity_poly.type
_entity_poly.pdbx_seq_one_letter_code
_entity_poly.pdbx_strand_id
1 'polypeptide(L)'
;ISQVAIENGMGGPQAREKEQWLVGVLEQYFAENGNLHPDEVADLIAEIIDNEFDTIIEDGSLGQISALLCKHYQMCKEGKGNEVLQSLSQRLPPTRTLRV
;
A
#
# COMPACT_ATOMS: atom_id res chain seq x y z
N ILE A 1 4.26 -4.10 -1.19
CA ILE A 1 5.67 -4.23 -1.66
C ILE A 1 5.61 -4.93 -3.02
N SER A 2 6.44 -4.58 -4.01
CA SER A 2 6.29 -5.20 -5.34
C SER A 2 6.72 -6.67 -5.26
N GLN A 3 5.99 -7.62 -5.88
CA GLN A 3 6.37 -9.05 -5.83
C GLN A 3 7.82 -9.30 -6.26
N VAL A 4 8.36 -8.42 -7.10
CA VAL A 4 9.77 -8.43 -7.51
C VAL A 4 10.73 -8.26 -6.32
N ALA A 5 10.40 -7.45 -5.32
CA ALA A 5 11.23 -7.26 -4.14
C ALA A 5 11.21 -8.54 -3.26
N ILE A 6 10.05 -9.18 -3.14
CA ILE A 6 9.88 -10.44 -2.40
C ILE A 6 10.63 -11.59 -3.09
N GLU A 7 10.56 -11.70 -4.42
CA GLU A 7 11.30 -12.71 -5.21
C GLU A 7 12.82 -12.49 -5.21
N ASN A 8 13.28 -11.23 -5.12
CA ASN A 8 14.71 -10.90 -5.01
C ASN A 8 15.25 -10.97 -3.57
N GLY A 9 14.45 -11.42 -2.60
CA GLY A 9 14.86 -11.56 -1.20
C GLY A 9 14.85 -10.27 -0.37
N MET A 10 14.33 -9.16 -0.93
CA MET A 10 14.06 -7.94 -0.16
C MET A 10 12.83 -8.19 0.73
N GLY A 11 13.07 -8.34 2.04
CA GLY A 11 12.06 -8.59 3.07
C GLY A 11 12.21 -9.89 3.86
N GLY A 12 13.15 -10.78 3.48
CA GLY A 12 13.43 -12.03 4.20
C GLY A 12 12.26 -13.02 4.25
N PRO A 13 12.37 -14.12 5.02
CA PRO A 13 11.32 -15.16 5.12
C PRO A 13 9.99 -14.65 5.69
N GLN A 14 9.96 -13.44 6.27
CA GLN A 14 8.79 -12.80 6.87
C GLN A 14 8.18 -11.70 5.99
N ALA A 15 8.67 -11.48 4.76
CA ALA A 15 8.17 -10.42 3.86
C ALA A 15 6.64 -10.44 3.69
N ARG A 16 6.07 -11.66 3.67
CA ARG A 16 4.62 -11.89 3.56
C ARG A 16 3.85 -11.45 4.81
N GLU A 17 4.40 -11.73 5.99
CA GLU A 17 3.82 -11.31 7.28
C GLU A 17 3.89 -9.79 7.42
N LYS A 18 5.03 -9.19 7.02
CA LYS A 18 5.21 -7.74 6.98
C LYS A 18 4.26 -7.05 6.00
N GLU A 19 3.94 -7.65 4.86
CA GLU A 19 2.91 -7.12 3.95
C GLU A 19 1.52 -7.10 4.60
N GLN A 20 1.11 -8.19 5.24
CA GLN A 20 -0.20 -8.24 5.91
C GLN A 20 -0.26 -7.25 7.08
N TRP A 21 0.82 -7.14 7.84
CA TRP A 21 0.96 -6.16 8.90
C TRP A 21 0.86 -4.72 8.38
N LEU A 22 1.56 -4.40 7.29
CA LEU A 22 1.52 -3.06 6.67
C LEU A 22 0.11 -2.68 6.23
N VAL A 23 -0.65 -3.62 5.66
CA VAL A 23 -2.07 -3.39 5.30
C VAL A 23 -2.87 -3.04 6.54
N GLY A 24 -2.72 -3.79 7.63
CA GLY A 24 -3.43 -3.53 8.89
C GLY A 24 -3.09 -2.17 9.51
N VAL A 25 -1.80 -1.78 9.50
CA VAL A 25 -1.36 -0.47 9.99
C VAL A 25 -1.99 0.66 9.17
N LEU A 26 -1.99 0.53 7.84
CA LEU A 26 -2.62 1.53 6.97
C LEU A 26 -4.13 1.58 7.20
N GLU A 27 -4.82 0.44 7.23
CA GLU A 27 -6.27 0.39 7.49
C GLU A 27 -6.64 1.08 8.82
N GLN A 28 -5.89 0.78 9.88
CA GLN A 28 -6.08 1.42 11.17
C GLN A 28 -5.81 2.93 11.10
N TYR A 29 -4.70 3.34 10.48
CA TYR A 29 -4.34 4.75 10.32
C TYR A 29 -5.43 5.55 9.58
N PHE A 30 -5.96 4.99 8.50
CA PHE A 30 -7.09 5.58 7.75
C PHE A 30 -8.41 5.56 8.53
N ALA A 31 -8.66 4.53 9.35
CA ALA A 31 -9.85 4.45 10.20
C ALA A 31 -9.82 5.48 11.35
N GLU A 32 -8.66 5.72 11.94
CA GLU A 32 -8.46 6.68 13.03
C GLU A 32 -8.41 8.12 12.51
N ASN A 33 -7.97 8.35 11.26
CA ASN A 33 -7.82 9.66 10.66
C ASN A 33 -8.72 9.83 9.43
N GLY A 34 -9.87 10.47 9.62
CA GLY A 34 -10.88 10.62 8.57
C GLY A 34 -10.55 11.60 7.43
N ASN A 35 -9.49 12.40 7.55
CA ASN A 35 -9.10 13.45 6.61
C ASN A 35 -7.58 13.51 6.40
N LEU A 36 -6.99 12.38 6.03
CA LEU A 36 -5.56 12.26 5.77
C LEU A 36 -5.13 13.00 4.50
N HIS A 37 -4.09 13.82 4.61
CA HIS A 37 -3.44 14.39 3.44
C HIS A 37 -2.51 13.35 2.78
N PRO A 38 -2.41 13.30 1.44
CA PRO A 38 -1.48 12.41 0.75
C PRO A 38 -0.04 12.50 1.23
N ASP A 39 0.43 13.69 1.65
CA ASP A 39 1.78 13.86 2.19
C ASP A 39 1.96 13.14 3.54
N GLU A 40 0.97 13.20 4.44
CA GLU A 40 1.02 12.48 5.73
C GLU A 40 1.09 10.97 5.54
N VAL A 41 0.36 10.45 4.54
CA VAL A 41 0.38 9.03 4.18
C VAL A 41 1.72 8.67 3.53
N ALA A 42 2.31 9.56 2.73
CA ALA A 42 3.60 9.33 2.10
C ALA A 42 4.72 9.25 3.14
N ASP A 43 4.72 10.16 4.12
CA ASP A 43 5.70 10.17 5.21
C ASP A 43 5.58 8.91 6.08
N LEU A 44 4.35 8.48 6.40
CA LEU A 44 4.12 7.23 7.13
C LEU A 44 4.66 6.02 6.36
N ILE A 45 4.35 5.91 5.06
CA ILE A 45 4.83 4.79 4.25
C ILE A 45 6.35 4.85 4.11
N ALA A 46 6.95 6.04 3.96
CA ALA A 46 8.40 6.20 3.92
C ALA A 46 9.06 5.69 5.21
N GLU A 47 8.54 6.11 6.37
CA GLU A 47 9.04 5.68 7.67
C GLU A 47 8.94 4.16 7.86
N ILE A 48 7.83 3.55 7.45
CA ILE A 48 7.67 2.09 7.56
C ILE A 48 8.60 1.36 6.60
N ILE A 49 8.75 1.81 5.36
CA ILE A 49 9.62 1.15 4.38
C ILE A 49 11.10 1.29 4.77
N ASP A 50 11.49 2.42 5.34
CA ASP A 50 12.85 2.63 5.87
C ASP A 50 13.10 1.73 7.10
N ASN A 51 12.25 1.79 8.13
CA ASN A 51 12.47 1.07 9.38
C ASN A 51 12.24 -0.46 9.28
N GLU A 52 11.20 -0.89 8.56
CA GLU A 52 10.80 -2.30 8.54
C GLU A 52 11.37 -3.07 7.35
N PHE A 53 11.72 -2.40 6.25
CA PHE A 53 12.23 -3.05 5.04
C PHE A 53 13.69 -2.65 4.73
N ASP A 54 14.33 -1.81 5.55
CA ASP A 54 15.71 -1.32 5.34
C ASP A 54 15.86 -0.76 3.92
N THR A 55 14.81 -0.08 3.44
CA THR A 55 14.69 0.36 2.06
C THR A 55 14.30 1.83 2.04
N ILE A 56 15.01 2.62 1.24
CA ILE A 56 14.71 4.03 1.05
C ILE A 56 14.14 4.21 -0.37
N ILE A 57 12.98 4.86 -0.48
CA ILE A 57 12.31 5.13 -1.77
C ILE A 57 12.37 6.64 -2.05
N GLU A 58 13.23 7.05 -2.99
CA GLU A 58 13.43 8.46 -3.38
C GLU A 58 12.99 8.79 -4.81
N ASP A 59 12.33 7.87 -5.53
CA ASP A 59 11.91 8.14 -6.93
C ASP A 59 10.63 8.99 -7.05
N GLY A 60 10.03 9.39 -5.92
CA GLY A 60 8.78 10.14 -5.89
C GLY A 60 7.53 9.27 -6.13
N SER A 61 7.67 7.94 -6.21
CA SER A 61 6.52 7.02 -6.27
C SER A 61 5.64 7.09 -5.01
N LEU A 62 6.22 7.36 -3.84
CA LEU A 62 5.45 7.45 -2.58
C LEU A 62 4.35 8.51 -2.61
N GLY A 63 4.61 9.68 -3.20
CA GLY A 63 3.59 10.72 -3.34
C GLY A 63 2.44 10.27 -4.26
N GLN A 64 2.76 9.58 -5.35
CA GLN A 64 1.75 9.05 -6.28
C GLN A 64 0.92 7.94 -5.65
N ILE A 65 1.56 7.03 -4.92
CA ILE A 65 0.91 5.92 -4.21
C ILE A 65 -0.01 6.47 -3.12
N SER A 66 0.45 7.44 -2.34
CA SER A 66 -0.30 8.01 -1.23
C SER A 66 -1.52 8.80 -1.71
N ALA A 67 -1.38 9.58 -2.78
CA ALA A 67 -2.51 10.25 -3.42
C ALA A 67 -3.56 9.25 -3.95
N LEU A 68 -3.10 8.14 -4.51
CA LEU A 68 -3.97 7.07 -4.99
C LEU A 68 -4.71 6.37 -3.83
N LEU A 69 -4.02 6.07 -2.73
CA LEU A 69 -4.61 5.50 -1.52
C LEU A 69 -5.70 6.42 -0.95
N CYS A 70 -5.41 7.71 -0.74
CA CYS A 70 -6.40 8.66 -0.24
C CYS A 70 -7.61 8.75 -1.16
N LYS A 71 -7.41 8.78 -2.48
CA LYS A 71 -8.50 8.79 -3.45
C LYS A 71 -9.37 7.53 -3.37
N HIS A 72 -8.76 6.35 -3.31
CA HIS A 72 -9.51 5.09 -3.21
C HIS A 72 -10.25 4.96 -1.88
N TYR A 73 -9.62 5.38 -0.78
CA TYR A 73 -10.24 5.40 0.53
C TYR A 73 -11.49 6.31 0.54
N GLN A 74 -11.39 7.51 -0.04
CA GLN A 74 -12.52 8.41 -0.18
C GLN A 74 -13.64 7.81 -1.03
N MET A 75 -13.31 7.20 -2.17
CA MET A 75 -14.30 6.51 -3.02
C MET A 75 -14.96 5.33 -2.30
N CYS A 76 -14.23 4.58 -1.46
CA CYS A 76 -14.81 3.55 -0.60
C CYS A 76 -15.79 4.14 0.43
N LYS A 77 -15.45 5.27 1.07
CA LYS A 77 -16.36 5.99 1.98
C LYS A 77 -17.63 6.49 1.29
N GLU A 78 -17.54 6.86 0.01
CA GLU A 78 -18.67 7.26 -0.82
C GLU A 78 -19.52 6.09 -1.33
N GLY A 79 -19.19 4.83 -0.99
CA GLY A 79 -19.89 3.63 -1.47
C GLY A 79 -19.52 3.21 -2.89
N LYS A 80 -18.50 3.83 -3.49
CA LYS A 80 -17.99 3.54 -4.85
C LYS A 80 -16.93 2.44 -4.87
N GLY A 81 -17.03 1.46 -3.97
CA GLY A 81 -16.04 0.38 -3.83
C GLY A 81 -15.85 -0.44 -5.12
N ASN A 82 -16.88 -0.56 -5.95
CA ASN A 82 -16.79 -1.27 -7.22
C ASN A 82 -15.91 -0.55 -8.26
N GLU A 83 -15.92 0.79 -8.28
CA GLU A 83 -15.07 1.61 -9.16
C GLU A 83 -13.61 1.55 -8.70
N VAL A 84 -13.38 1.52 -7.38
CA VAL A 84 -12.05 1.30 -6.79
C VAL A 84 -11.47 -0.04 -7.25
N LEU A 85 -12.25 -1.13 -7.10
CA LEU A 85 -11.86 -2.47 -7.54
C LEU A 85 -11.54 -2.53 -9.04
N GLN A 86 -12.38 -1.91 -9.88
CA GLN A 86 -12.10 -1.85 -11.32
C GLN A 86 -10.81 -1.08 -11.62
N SER A 87 -10.60 0.08 -11.00
CA SER A 87 -9.40 0.89 -11.23
C SER A 87 -8.12 0.17 -10.78
N LEU A 88 -8.17 -0.56 -9.65
CA LEU A 88 -7.07 -1.39 -9.16
C LEU A 88 -6.81 -2.58 -10.10
N SER A 89 -7.86 -3.25 -10.59
CA SER A 89 -7.73 -4.40 -11.49
C SER A 89 -7.08 -4.07 -12.85
N GLN A 90 -7.17 -2.81 -13.30
CA GLN A 90 -6.52 -2.36 -14.53
C GLN A 90 -5.06 -1.94 -14.34
N ARG A 91 -4.64 -1.69 -13.10
CA ARG A 91 -3.30 -1.15 -12.78
C ARG A 91 -2.39 -2.18 -12.13
N LEU A 92 -2.95 -3.12 -11.38
CA LEU A 92 -2.20 -4.23 -10.80
C LEU A 92 -2.16 -5.38 -11.81
N PRO A 93 -1.00 -6.01 -12.07
CA PRO A 93 -0.98 -7.27 -12.80
C PRO A 93 -1.89 -8.26 -12.07
N PRO A 94 -2.60 -9.15 -12.79
CA PRO A 94 -3.47 -10.13 -12.16
C PRO A 94 -2.66 -10.90 -11.13
N THR A 95 -2.95 -10.69 -9.85
CA THR A 95 -2.29 -11.41 -8.78
C THR A 95 -2.66 -12.88 -9.00
N ARG A 96 -1.70 -13.68 -9.47
CA ARG A 96 -1.88 -15.12 -9.58
C ARG A 96 -2.12 -15.59 -8.15
N THR A 97 -3.38 -15.84 -7.83
CA THR A 97 -3.78 -16.68 -6.72
C THR A 97 -3.12 -18.03 -6.98
N LEU A 98 -1.94 -18.24 -6.39
CA LEU A 98 -1.44 -19.58 -6.17
C LEU A 98 -2.44 -20.21 -5.20
N ARG A 99 -3.38 -20.96 -5.77
CA ARG A 99 -4.08 -22.02 -5.05
C ARG A 99 -2.99 -22.84 -4.35
N VAL A 100 -3.03 -22.82 -3.03
CA VAL A 100 -2.54 -23.93 -2.21
C VAL A 100 -3.35 -25.18 -2.54
#